data_AF-A0A1C5A6Q2-F1
#
_entry.id   AF-A0A1C5A6Q2-F1
#
_cell.length_a   1.000
_cell.length_b   1.000
_cell.length_c   1.000
_cell.angle_alpha   90.00
_cell.angle_beta   90.00
_cell.angle_gamma   90.00
#
_symmetry.space_group_name_H-M   'P 1'
#
loop_
_entity.id
_entity.type
_entity.pdbx_description
1 polymer ?
#
loop_
_entity_poly.entity_id
_entity_poly.type
_entity_poly.pdbx_seq_one_letter_code
_entity_poly.pdbx_strand_id
1 'polypeptide(L)'
;MTLKWFAVVVAAVALTSALTGNVVIGVVGGGELPVVANLLALTTAGTAVVLAVVAELHERLNDRVSALTEFLVARLTEIEARTGDRNAGFVEGYLLSHGQDADVLPFGRRGRGAAER
;
A
#
# COMPACT_ATOMS: atom_id res chain seq x y z
N MET A 1 12.07 5.82 -0.13
CA MET A 1 13.53 5.73 -0.44
C MET A 1 14.44 6.71 0.30
N THR A 2 14.27 8.04 0.18
CA THR A 2 15.23 9.04 0.72
C THR A 2 15.41 8.96 2.24
N LEU A 3 14.32 8.79 3.00
CA LEU A 3 14.33 8.72 4.47
C LEU A 3 15.15 7.52 5.00
N LYS A 4 14.98 6.34 4.40
CA LYS A 4 15.73 5.13 4.77
C LYS A 4 17.23 5.33 4.59
N TRP A 5 17.64 5.83 3.43
CA TRP A 5 19.04 6.07 3.12
C TRP A 5 19.64 7.16 3.99
N PHE A 6 18.89 8.23 4.28
CA PHE A 6 19.33 9.25 5.22
C PHE A 6 19.57 8.68 6.62
N ALA A 7 18.64 7.86 7.12
CA ALA A 7 18.77 7.23 8.43
C ALA A 7 19.99 6.27 8.49
N VAL A 8 20.21 5.47 7.46
CA VAL A 8 21.41 4.61 7.35
C VAL A 8 22.69 5.44 7.33
N VAL A 9 22.73 6.54 6.58
CA VAL A 9 23.89 7.43 6.52
C VAL A 9 24.16 8.08 7.88
N VAL A 10 23.12 8.57 8.56
CA VAL A 10 23.26 9.15 9.91
C VAL A 10 23.78 8.12 10.90
N ALA A 11 23.28 6.88 10.86
CA ALA A 11 23.77 5.80 11.72
C ALA A 11 25.24 5.48 11.45
N ALA A 12 25.63 5.36 10.18
CA ALA A 12 27.00 5.08 9.77
C ALA A 12 27.95 6.20 10.23
N VAL A 13 27.61 7.46 9.96
CA VAL A 13 28.43 8.62 10.34
C VAL A 13 28.57 8.72 11.86
N ALA A 14 27.48 8.51 12.62
CA ALA A 14 27.51 8.52 14.08
C ALA A 14 28.45 7.44 14.64
N LEU A 15 28.33 6.19 14.17
CA LEU A 15 29.20 5.09 14.57
C LEU A 15 30.66 5.32 14.20
N THR A 16 30.92 5.73 12.95
CA THR A 16 32.28 5.99 12.48
C THR A 16 32.92 7.11 13.27
N SER A 17 32.20 8.21 13.53
CA SER A 17 32.73 9.33 14.33
C SER A 17 33.08 8.93 15.77
N ALA A 18 32.24 8.13 16.42
CA ALA A 18 32.50 7.65 17.78
C ALA A 18 33.69 6.69 17.85
N LEU A 19 33.79 5.75 16.90
CA LEU A 19 34.91 4.83 16.79
C LEU A 19 36.21 5.58 16.53
N THR A 20 36.24 6.45 15.51
CA THR A 20 37.43 7.23 15.17
C THR A 20 37.84 8.14 16.31
N GLY A 21 36.90 8.80 16.99
CA GLY A 21 37.21 9.68 18.12
C GLY A 21 37.83 8.94 19.30
N ASN A 22 37.31 7.76 19.68
CA ASN A 22 37.90 6.97 20.76
C ASN A 22 39.29 6.42 20.37
N VAL A 23 39.47 5.99 19.13
CA VAL A 23 40.78 5.51 18.65
C VAL A 23 41.81 6.64 18.66
N VAL A 24 41.46 7.82 18.14
CA VAL A 24 42.39 8.96 18.09
C VAL A 24 42.75 9.43 19.49
N ILE A 25 41.78 9.59 20.40
CA ILE A 25 42.03 10.08 21.76
C ILE A 25 42.76 9.02 22.60
N GLY A 26 42.44 7.73 22.40
CA GLY A 26 43.14 6.62 23.05
C GLY A 26 44.60 6.49 22.61
N VAL A 27 44.88 6.65 21.31
CA VAL A 27 46.24 6.54 20.75
C VAL A 27 47.10 7.78 21.02
N VAL A 28 46.51 8.99 20.95
CA VAL A 28 47.25 10.25 21.06
C VAL A 28 47.32 10.77 22.50
N GLY A 29 46.28 10.54 23.29
CA GLY A 29 46.12 11.13 24.63
C GLY A 29 46.03 10.14 25.79
N GLY A 30 45.94 8.83 25.51
CA GLY A 30 45.77 7.79 26.55
C GLY A 30 44.44 7.87 27.32
N GLY A 31 43.48 8.65 26.83
CA GLY A 31 42.17 8.85 27.46
C GLY A 31 41.02 8.31 26.60
N GLU A 32 39.79 8.35 27.14
CA GLU A 32 38.57 7.97 26.42
C GLU A 32 37.70 9.21 26.13
N LEU A 33 36.83 9.13 25.10
CA LEU A 33 35.81 10.17 24.91
C LEU A 33 34.88 10.24 26.13
N PRO A 34 34.35 11.44 26.47
CA PRO A 34 33.36 11.57 27.52
C PRO A 34 32.19 10.60 27.30
N VAL A 35 31.81 9.86 28.33
CA VAL A 35 30.74 8.83 28.28
C VAL A 35 29.45 9.39 27.65
N VAL A 36 29.14 10.66 27.90
CA VAL A 36 27.99 11.37 27.32
C VAL A 36 28.06 11.44 25.78
N ALA A 37 29.23 11.67 25.20
CA ALA A 37 29.41 11.73 23.75
C ALA A 37 29.23 10.34 23.11
N ASN A 38 29.77 9.29 23.74
CA ASN A 38 29.57 7.91 23.30
C ASN A 38 28.09 7.49 23.40
N LEU A 39 27.40 7.85 24.49
CA LEU A 39 25.96 7.60 24.64
C LEU A 39 25.12 8.33 23.60
N LEU A 40 25.44 9.60 23.29
CA LEU A 40 24.77 10.34 22.22
C LEU A 40 24.98 9.68 20.87
N ALA A 41 26.21 9.25 20.55
CA ALA A 41 26.47 8.55 19.29
C ALA A 41 25.73 7.21 19.20
N LEU A 42 25.68 6.43 20.29
CA LEU A 42 24.98 5.15 20.32
C LEU A 42 23.47 5.32 20.22
N THR A 43 22.89 6.30 20.92
CA THR A 43 21.45 6.57 20.88
C THR A 43 21.02 7.13 19.54
N THR A 44 21.81 8.01 18.93
CA THR A 44 21.55 8.52 17.58
C THR A 44 21.70 7.42 16.53
N ALA A 45 22.72 6.58 16.61
CA ALA A 45 22.85 5.43 15.72
C ALA A 45 21.68 4.44 15.89
N GLY A 46 21.32 4.10 17.13
CA GLY A 46 20.21 3.19 17.42
C GLY A 46 18.87 3.74 16.92
N THR A 47 18.55 5.00 17.20
CA THR A 47 17.31 5.63 16.72
C THR A 47 17.26 5.72 15.20
N ALA A 48 18.38 6.02 14.54
CA ALA A 48 18.47 6.03 13.09
C ALA A 48 18.27 4.63 12.47
N VAL A 49 18.81 3.57 13.08
CA VAL A 49 18.56 2.19 12.63
C VAL A 49 17.06 1.84 12.75
N VAL A 50 16.43 2.17 13.88
CA VAL A 50 14.99 1.95 14.06
C VAL A 50 14.18 2.69 13.01
N LEU A 51 14.49 3.96 12.75
CA LEU A 51 13.84 4.76 11.69
C LEU A 51 14.01 4.13 10.31
N ALA A 52 15.19 3.58 9.99
CA ALA A 52 15.43 2.92 8.72
C ALA A 52 14.55 1.67 8.54
N VAL A 53 14.40 0.87 9.61
CA VAL A 53 13.54 -0.32 9.61
C VAL A 53 12.07 0.05 9.45
N VAL A 54 11.61 1.06 10.21
CA VAL A 54 10.23 1.55 10.10
C VAL A 54 9.94 2.09 8.70
N ALA A 55 10.87 2.84 8.11
CA ALA A 55 10.74 3.35 6.75
C ALA A 55 10.62 2.22 5.72
N GLU A 56 11.45 1.18 5.82
CA GLU A 56 11.38 0.00 4.95
C GLU A 56 10.05 -0.74 5.09
N LEU A 57 9.56 -0.92 6.32
CA LEU A 57 8.29 -1.58 6.57
C LEU A 57 7.13 -0.78 5.98
N HIS A 58 7.15 0.55 6.16
CA HIS A 58 6.15 1.45 5.61
C HIS A 58 6.14 1.40 4.08
N GLU A 59 7.31 1.40 3.43
CA GLU A 59 7.43 1.35 1.98
C GLU A 59 6.86 0.03 1.42
N ARG A 60 7.22 -1.12 2.02
CA ARG A 60 6.64 -2.42 1.64
C ARG A 60 5.13 -2.50 1.82
N LEU A 61 4.62 -1.88 2.88
CA LEU A 61 3.19 -1.88 3.19
C LEU A 61 2.44 -0.99 2.19
N ASN A 62 2.99 0.19 1.90
CA ASN A 62 2.48 1.10 0.90
C ASN A 62 2.46 0.45 -0.49
N ASP A 63 3.52 -0.26 -0.90
CA ASP A 63 3.58 -0.95 -2.18
C ASP A 63 2.49 -2.02 -2.31
N ARG A 64 2.26 -2.79 -1.24
CA ARG A 64 1.17 -3.79 -1.21
C ARG A 64 -0.20 -3.16 -1.30
N VAL A 65 -0.43 -2.08 -0.56
CA VAL A 65 -1.70 -1.35 -0.59
C VAL A 65 -1.92 -0.77 -1.98
N SER A 66 -0.91 -0.13 -2.57
CA SER A 66 -0.98 0.43 -3.91
C SER A 66 -1.31 -0.64 -4.95
N ALA A 67 -0.66 -1.80 -4.89
CA ALA A 67 -0.95 -2.92 -5.79
C ALA A 67 -2.38 -3.45 -5.64
N LEU A 68 -2.89 -3.54 -4.41
CA LEU A 68 -4.29 -3.93 -4.16
C LEU A 68 -5.26 -2.88 -4.70
N THR A 69 -4.98 -1.60 -4.51
CA THR A 69 -5.79 -0.51 -5.05
C THR A 69 -5.81 -0.53 -6.57
N GLU A 70 -4.65 -0.68 -7.21
CA GLU A 70 -4.55 -0.78 -8.66
C GLU A 70 -5.31 -1.98 -9.20
N PHE A 71 -5.21 -3.14 -8.54
CA PHE A 71 -6.00 -4.32 -8.89
C PHE A 71 -7.51 -4.08 -8.75
N LEU A 72 -7.95 -3.46 -7.65
CA LEU A 72 -9.36 -3.15 -7.43
C LEU A 72 -9.90 -2.16 -8.45
N VAL A 73 -9.12 -1.12 -8.78
CA VAL A 73 -9.48 -0.14 -9.82
C VAL A 73 -9.60 -0.83 -11.16
N ALA A 74 -8.61 -1.65 -11.56
CA ALA A 74 -8.65 -2.38 -12.81
C ALA A 74 -9.88 -3.30 -12.90
N ARG A 75 -10.20 -4.02 -11.82
CA ARG A 75 -11.40 -4.89 -11.77
C ARG A 75 -12.70 -4.11 -11.82
N LEU A 76 -12.78 -2.96 -11.15
CA LEU A 76 -13.96 -2.11 -11.20
C LEU A 76 -14.18 -1.58 -12.62
N THR A 77 -13.13 -1.09 -13.27
CA THR A 77 -13.18 -0.62 -14.67
C THR A 77 -13.60 -1.74 -15.62
N GLU A 78 -13.14 -2.97 -15.41
CA GLU A 78 -13.54 -4.13 -16.23
C GLU A 78 -15.03 -4.52 -16.03
N ILE A 79 -15.56 -4.36 -14.82
CA ILE A 79 -16.99 -4.58 -14.53
C ILE A 79 -17.84 -3.47 -15.15
N GLU A 80 -17.38 -2.22 -15.04
CA GLU A 80 -18.03 -1.06 -15.65
C GLU A 80 -18.12 -1.22 -17.17
N ALA A 81 -17.02 -1.60 -17.84
CA ALA A 81 -17.01 -1.84 -19.28
C ALA A 81 -17.99 -2.94 -19.70
N ARG A 82 -18.03 -4.08 -18.98
CA ARG A 82 -18.97 -5.17 -19.27
C ARG A 82 -20.43 -4.82 -19.00
N THR A 83 -20.69 -3.97 -18.01
CA THR A 83 -22.05 -3.53 -17.68
C THR A 83 -22.53 -2.45 -18.63
N GLY A 84 -21.65 -1.55 -19.06
CA GLY A 84 -21.91 -0.56 -20.10
C GLY A 84 -22.30 -1.22 -21.43
N ASP A 85 -21.59 -2.25 -21.85
CA ASP A 85 -21.90 -3.03 -23.06
C ASP A 85 -23.25 -3.77 -22.95
N ARG A 86 -23.53 -4.39 -21.79
CA ARG A 86 -24.83 -5.02 -21.53
C ARG A 86 -26.00 -4.02 -21.53
N ASN A 87 -25.83 -2.85 -20.94
CA ASN A 87 -26.86 -1.82 -20.93
C ASN A 87 -27.03 -1.16 -22.30
N ALA A 88 -25.95 -0.99 -23.08
CA ALA A 88 -26.04 -0.51 -24.46
C ALA A 88 -26.87 -1.48 -25.31
N GLY A 89 -26.60 -2.80 -25.24
CA GLY A 89 -27.41 -3.81 -25.91
C GLY A 89 -28.85 -3.89 -25.42
N PHE A 90 -29.11 -3.63 -24.14
CA PHE A 90 -30.48 -3.59 -23.59
C PHE A 90 -31.26 -2.36 -24.07
N VAL A 91 -30.62 -1.18 -24.10
CA VAL A 91 -31.23 0.06 -24.61
C VAL A 91 -31.46 -0.03 -26.12
N GLU A 92 -30.50 -0.55 -26.86
CA GLU A 92 -30.63 -0.76 -28.30
C GLU A 92 -31.73 -1.78 -28.62
N GLY A 93 -31.83 -2.88 -27.85
CA GLY A 93 -32.94 -3.83 -27.94
C GLY A 93 -34.29 -3.22 -27.58
N TYR A 94 -34.38 -2.34 -26.58
CA TYR A 94 -35.63 -1.70 -26.16
C TYR A 94 -36.11 -0.63 -27.17
N LEU A 95 -35.17 0.10 -27.78
CA LEU A 95 -35.44 1.08 -28.82
C LEU A 95 -35.78 0.42 -30.17
N LEU A 96 -35.09 -0.65 -30.55
CA LEU A 96 -35.39 -1.43 -31.76
C LEU A 96 -36.69 -2.25 -31.61
N SER A 97 -37.00 -2.75 -30.41
CA SER A 97 -38.27 -3.43 -30.11
C SER A 97 -39.48 -2.49 -30.16
N HIS A 98 -39.32 -1.17 -30.07
CA HIS A 98 -40.44 -0.23 -30.23
C HIS A 98 -40.90 -0.06 -31.69
N GLY A 99 -40.20 -0.67 -32.67
CA GLY A 99 -40.60 -0.69 -34.08
C GLY A 99 -41.32 -1.97 -34.53
N GLN A 100 -41.37 -3.01 -33.70
CA GLN A 100 -42.04 -4.28 -33.99
C GLN A 100 -42.85 -4.70 -32.76
N ASP A 101 -44.17 -4.49 -32.84
CA ASP A 101 -45.24 -5.00 -31.98
C ASP A 101 -44.79 -5.59 -30.65
N ALA A 102 -44.92 -4.80 -29.59
CA ALA A 102 -44.83 -5.28 -28.22
C ALA A 102 -45.98 -6.26 -27.94
N ASP A 103 -45.76 -7.53 -28.29
CA ASP A 103 -46.60 -8.64 -27.86
C ASP A 103 -46.36 -8.84 -26.36
N VAL A 104 -47.32 -8.36 -25.57
CA VAL A 104 -47.28 -8.35 -24.11
C VAL A 104 -47.34 -9.81 -23.64
N LEU A 105 -46.18 -10.41 -23.37
CA LEU A 105 -46.10 -11.73 -22.73
C LEU A 105 -46.78 -11.66 -21.35
N PRO A 106 -47.88 -12.42 -21.13
CA PRO A 106 -48.54 -12.43 -19.84
C PRO A 106 -47.59 -13.05 -18.82
N PHE A 107 -47.24 -12.24 -17.80
CA PHE A 107 -46.57 -12.74 -16.60
C PHE A 107 -47.50 -13.73 -15.90
N GLY A 108 -47.37 -15.00 -16.28
CA GLY A 108 -47.97 -16.13 -15.59
C GLY A 108 -47.44 -16.18 -14.17
N ARG A 109 -48.26 -15.67 -13.24
CA ARG A 109 -48.10 -15.80 -11.79
C ARG A 109 -47.83 -17.27 -11.47
N ARG A 110 -46.59 -17.58 -11.10
CA ARG A 110 -46.19 -18.92 -10.63
C ARG A 110 -46.98 -19.20 -9.35
N GLY A 111 -48.08 -19.94 -9.50
CA GLY A 111 -48.98 -20.33 -8.42
C GLY A 111 -48.23 -21.16 -7.39
N ARG A 112 -47.88 -20.53 -6.27
CA ARG A 112 -47.47 -21.20 -5.04
C ARG A 112 -48.77 -21.68 -4.37
N GLY A 113 -49.13 -22.94 -4.62
CA GLY A 113 -50.37 -23.53 -4.16
C GLY A 113 -50.38 -25.04 -4.39
N ALA A 114 -49.40 -25.74 -3.81
CA ALA A 114 -49.44 -27.18 -3.63
C ALA A 114 -48.94 -27.51 -2.21
N ALA A 115 -49.72 -27.03 -1.24
CA ALA A 115 -49.84 -27.62 0.08
C ALA A 115 -51.33 -27.95 0.23
N GLU A 116 -51.73 -29.18 -0.07
CA GLU A 116 -52.75 -29.94 0.64
C GLU A 116 -53.06 -31.26 -0.09
N ARG A 117 -52.86 -32.36 0.67
CA ARG A 117 -53.25 -33.77 0.49
C ARG A 117 -52.21 -34.71 -0.10
#